data_AF-A0AAW2Q3I6-F1
#
_entry.id   AF-A0AAW2Q3I6-F1
#
_cell.length_a   1.000
_cell.length_b   1.000
_cell.length_c   1.000
_cell.angle_alpha   90.00
_cell.angle_beta   90.00
_cell.angle_gamma   90.00
#
_symmetry.space_group_name_H-M   'P 1'
#
loop_
_entity.id
_entity.type
_entity.pdbx_description
1 polymer ?
#
loop_
_entity_poly.entity_id
_entity_poly.type
_entity_poly.pdbx_seq_one_letter_code
_entity_poly.pdbx_strand_id
1 'polypeptide(L)'
;MIDTGATHNYLVSAEVERFGLVLEKGVRRVKAINSAAQPIADVAKSVLIKVGHFEGKTNLSIVVMDDFKFILGLEFLQDTRTAVLPYVDSLMILWAKPYIIPTLAGRMGEKNLSAMQFEKGHKRNEPSYLCTLRFEDIE
;
A
#
# COMPACT_ATOMS: atom_id res chain seq x y z
N MET A 1 -2.17 -2.46 -3.87
CA MET A 1 -2.75 -1.54 -2.87
C MET A 1 -2.45 -0.11 -3.27
N ILE A 2 -3.38 0.82 -3.03
CA ILE A 2 -3.11 2.26 -3.09
C ILE A 2 -2.91 2.72 -1.65
N ASP A 3 -1.78 3.36 -1.36
CA ASP A 3 -1.43 3.75 0.00
C ASP A 3 -0.99 5.21 0.05
N THR A 4 -1.83 6.06 0.64
CA THR A 4 -1.53 7.49 0.80
C THR A 4 -0.51 7.75 1.92
N GLY A 5 -0.23 6.77 2.78
CA GLY A 5 0.81 6.80 3.81
C GLY A 5 2.19 6.37 3.30
N ALA A 6 2.27 5.72 2.14
CA ALA A 6 3.51 5.31 1.51
C ALA A 6 4.12 6.44 0.67
N THR A 7 5.36 6.84 0.96
CA THR A 7 6.04 7.89 0.15
C THR A 7 6.40 7.41 -1.25
N HIS A 8 6.84 6.16 -1.39
CA HIS A 8 7.29 5.57 -2.66
C HIS A 8 6.37 4.44 -3.11
N ASN A 9 6.54 3.97 -4.34
CA ASN A 9 5.90 2.75 -4.81
C ASN A 9 6.76 1.54 -4.46
N TYR A 10 6.11 0.44 -4.10
CA TYR A 10 6.77 -0.77 -3.63
C TYR A 10 6.35 -1.99 -4.44
N LEU A 11 7.30 -2.87 -4.69
CA LEU A 11 7.07 -4.20 -5.25
C LEU A 11 7.74 -5.23 -4.33
N VAL A 12 7.03 -6.34 -4.08
CA VAL A 12 7.61 -7.45 -3.32
C VAL A 12 8.78 -8.06 -4.09
N SER A 13 9.87 -8.36 -3.40
CA SER A 13 11.10 -8.90 -4.00
C SER A 13 10.89 -10.17 -4.83
N ALA A 14 9.93 -11.01 -4.44
CA ALA A 14 9.58 -12.25 -5.15
C ALA A 14 9.08 -12.01 -6.59
N GLU A 15 8.65 -10.79 -6.93
CA GLU A 15 8.11 -10.45 -8.25
C GLU A 15 9.18 -9.90 -9.22
N VAL A 16 10.39 -9.60 -8.74
CA VAL A 16 11.48 -9.04 -9.57
C VAL A 16 11.86 -9.97 -10.71
N GLU A 17 12.15 -11.24 -10.40
CA GLU A 17 12.56 -12.24 -11.39
C GLU A 17 11.43 -12.53 -12.37
N ARG A 18 10.19 -12.67 -11.87
CA ARG A 18 9.01 -12.93 -12.71
C ARG A 18 8.79 -11.84 -13.75
N PHE A 19 9.06 -10.59 -13.40
CA PHE A 19 8.92 -9.44 -14.30
C PHE A 19 10.21 -9.07 -15.03
N GLY A 20 11.32 -9.79 -14.80
CA GLY A 20 12.61 -9.52 -15.43
C GLY A 20 13.12 -8.10 -15.16
N LEU A 21 12.84 -7.54 -13.98
CA LEU A 21 13.19 -6.16 -13.66
C LEU A 21 14.69 -6.01 -13.44
N VAL A 22 15.28 -5.01 -14.09
CA VAL A 22 16.67 -4.61 -13.85
C VAL A 22 16.72 -3.69 -12.64
N LEU A 23 17.55 -4.07 -11.69
CA LEU A 23 17.69 -3.40 -10.40
C LEU A 23 18.91 -2.49 -10.39
N GLU A 24 18.73 -1.28 -9.89
CA GLU A 24 19.81 -0.37 -9.53
C GLU A 24 19.95 -0.33 -8.01
N LYS A 25 21.20 -0.31 -7.51
CA LYS A 25 21.46 -0.20 -6.07
C LYS A 25 20.81 1.06 -5.52
N GLY A 26 19.85 0.85 -4.63
CA GLY A 26 19.22 1.92 -3.86
C GLY A 26 20.09 2.30 -2.66
N VAL A 27 20.15 3.59 -2.32
CA VAL A 27 20.80 4.08 -1.08
C VAL A 27 19.76 4.30 0.04
N ARG A 28 18.48 3.99 -0.22
CA ARG A 28 17.36 4.36 0.65
C ARG A 28 16.99 3.23 1.63
N ARG A 29 16.36 3.62 2.73
CA ARG A 29 15.77 2.72 3.73
C ARG A 29 14.26 2.97 3.78
N VAL A 30 13.47 1.92 3.98
CA VAL A 30 12.01 2.00 4.17
C VAL A 30 11.67 1.63 5.59
N LYS A 31 10.74 2.38 6.18
CA LYS A 31 10.23 2.12 7.52
C LYS A 31 8.71 2.22 7.46
N ALA A 32 8.01 1.17 7.88
CA ALA A 32 6.59 1.29 8.18
C ALA A 32 6.45 1.95 9.55
N ILE A 33 5.34 2.65 9.81
CA ILE A 33 5.14 3.46 11.03
C ILE A 33 5.47 2.66 12.31
N ASN A 34 5.19 1.36 12.33
CA ASN A 34 5.39 0.47 13.48
C ASN A 34 6.53 -0.57 13.31
N SER A 35 7.41 -0.43 12.32
CA SER A 35 8.49 -1.41 12.08
C SER A 35 9.88 -0.78 12.16
N ALA A 36 10.90 -1.61 12.36
CA ALA A 36 12.28 -1.20 12.19
C ALA A 36 12.53 -0.83 10.72
N ALA A 37 13.33 0.21 10.48
CA ALA A 37 13.67 0.60 9.11
C ALA A 37 14.46 -0.52 8.43
N GLN A 38 13.90 -1.10 7.38
CA GLN A 38 14.58 -2.09 6.55
C GLN A 38 15.34 -1.40 5.40
N PRO A 39 16.48 -1.92 4.97
CA PRO A 39 17.12 -1.44 3.75
C PRO A 39 16.15 -1.63 2.57
N ILE A 40 16.00 -0.63 1.71
CA ILE A 40 15.51 -0.90 0.35
C ILE A 40 16.69 -1.57 -0.33
N ALA A 41 16.56 -2.85 -0.67
CA ALA A 41 17.66 -3.58 -1.28
C ALA A 41 18.04 -2.90 -2.60
N ASP A 42 17.04 -2.58 -3.43
CA ASP A 42 17.24 -2.10 -4.78
C ASP A 42 16.01 -1.34 -5.30
N VAL A 43 16.20 -0.56 -6.38
CA VAL A 43 15.13 0.17 -7.07
C VAL A 43 15.08 -0.26 -8.53
N ALA A 44 13.90 -0.63 -9.03
CA ALA A 44 13.64 -0.78 -10.45
C ALA A 44 13.13 0.57 -10.99
N LYS A 45 13.89 1.20 -11.88
CA LYS A 45 13.54 2.53 -12.42
C LYS A 45 12.71 2.44 -13.70
N SER A 46 11.84 3.44 -13.89
CA SER A 46 11.10 3.63 -15.14
C SER A 46 10.32 2.38 -15.60
N VAL A 47 9.74 1.65 -14.64
CA VAL A 47 8.96 0.43 -14.89
C VAL A 47 7.63 0.82 -15.52
N LEU A 48 7.32 0.23 -16.68
CA LEU A 48 6.02 0.38 -17.32
C LEU A 48 4.95 -0.31 -16.47
N ILE A 49 3.93 0.43 -16.10
CA ILE A 49 2.78 -0.05 -15.33
C ILE A 49 1.49 0.26 -16.07
N LYS A 50 0.51 -0.63 -15.88
CA LYS A 50 -0.86 -0.42 -16.35
C LYS A 50 -1.81 -0.51 -15.15
N VAL A 51 -2.56 0.56 -14.92
CA VAL A 51 -3.54 0.67 -13.84
C VAL A 51 -4.87 1.05 -14.47
N GLY A 52 -5.78 0.09 -14.60
CA GLY A 52 -7.01 0.27 -15.37
C GLY A 52 -6.71 0.73 -16.81
N HIS A 53 -7.19 1.91 -17.17
CA HIS A 53 -6.96 2.52 -18.49
C HIS A 53 -5.67 3.35 -18.58
N PHE A 54 -5.02 3.61 -17.46
CA PHE A 54 -3.77 4.35 -17.43
C PHE A 54 -2.59 3.42 -17.73
N GLU A 55 -1.70 3.88 -18.61
CA GLU A 55 -0.42 3.27 -18.88
C GLU A 55 0.66 4.35 -18.72
N GLY A 56 1.70 4.05 -17.97
CA GLY A 56 2.76 5.01 -17.65
C GLY A 56 3.95 4.35 -17.00
N LYS A 57 4.96 5.14 -16.67
CA LYS A 57 6.18 4.64 -16.03
C LYS A 57 6.29 5.15 -14.60
N THR A 58 6.83 4.32 -13.71
CA THR A 58 7.12 4.71 -12.33
C THR A 58 8.33 3.96 -11.79
N ASN A 59 8.94 4.46 -10.72
CA ASN A 59 10.01 3.75 -10.02
C ASN A 59 9.41 2.86 -8.93
N LEU A 60 9.98 1.66 -8.76
CA LEU A 60 9.55 0.68 -7.77
C LEU A 60 10.69 0.37 -6.82
N SER A 61 10.48 0.65 -5.54
CA SER A 61 11.38 0.21 -4.48
C SER A 61 11.11 -1.25 -4.14
N ILE A 62 12.14 -2.08 -4.17
CA ILE A 62 12.01 -3.51 -3.90
C ILE A 62 12.11 -3.76 -2.39
N VAL A 63 11.10 -4.42 -1.84
CA VAL A 63 10.99 -4.69 -0.40
C VAL A 63 10.53 -6.13 -0.15
N VAL A 64 10.89 -6.68 1.01
CA VAL A 64 10.25 -7.89 1.51
C VAL A 64 8.98 -7.46 2.25
N MET A 65 7.84 -7.98 1.85
CA MET A 65 6.53 -7.61 2.41
C MET A 65 5.53 -8.76 2.22
N ASP A 66 4.62 -8.91 3.18
CA ASP A 66 3.80 -10.12 3.29
C ASP A 66 2.36 -9.91 2.79
N ASP A 67 1.78 -8.72 3.00
CA ASP A 67 0.35 -8.50 2.78
C ASP A 67 -0.02 -8.11 1.34
N PHE A 68 0.91 -7.50 0.60
CA PHE A 68 0.66 -7.03 -0.75
C PHE A 68 1.84 -7.29 -1.67
N LYS A 69 1.55 -7.61 -2.92
CA LYS A 69 2.60 -7.76 -3.94
C LYS A 69 3.08 -6.42 -4.49
N PHE A 70 2.19 -5.42 -4.49
CA PHE A 70 2.41 -4.14 -5.14
C PHE A 70 1.68 -3.01 -4.41
N ILE A 71 2.40 -1.93 -4.10
CA ILE A 71 1.87 -0.71 -3.48
C ILE A 71 2.17 0.47 -4.38
N LEU A 72 1.13 1.23 -4.74
CA LEU A 72 1.27 2.54 -5.35
C LEU A 72 1.13 3.59 -4.24
N GLY A 73 2.23 4.30 -4.00
CA GLY A 73 2.34 5.34 -2.99
C GLY A 73 2.19 6.75 -3.56
N LEU A 74 2.59 7.74 -2.77
CA LEU A 74 2.51 9.15 -3.11
C LEU A 74 3.29 9.52 -4.38
N GLU A 75 4.43 8.88 -4.67
CA GLU A 75 5.18 9.08 -5.93
C GLU A 75 4.26 8.86 -7.15
N PHE A 76 3.59 7.71 -7.24
CA PHE A 76 2.63 7.48 -8.32
C PHE A 76 1.45 8.45 -8.27
N LEU A 77 0.86 8.66 -7.09
CA LEU A 77 -0.35 9.47 -6.95
C LEU A 77 -0.11 10.94 -7.35
N GLN A 78 1.04 11.51 -7.00
CA GLN A 78 1.41 12.87 -7.35
C GLN A 78 1.77 13.01 -8.83
N ASP A 79 2.59 12.09 -9.36
CA ASP A 79 3.01 12.11 -10.77
C ASP A 79 1.82 11.99 -11.73
N THR A 80 0.81 11.21 -11.34
CA THR A 80 -0.40 11.00 -12.14
C THR A 80 -1.56 11.93 -11.78
N ARG A 81 -1.39 12.80 -10.77
CA ARG A 81 -2.45 13.68 -10.23
C ARG A 81 -3.70 12.88 -9.87
N THR A 82 -3.51 11.77 -9.17
CA THR A 82 -4.59 10.86 -8.77
C THR A 82 -5.28 11.33 -7.50
N ALA A 83 -6.60 11.46 -7.54
CA ALA A 83 -7.45 11.59 -6.38
C ALA A 83 -8.01 10.21 -5.98
N VAL A 84 -7.93 9.88 -4.69
CA VAL A 84 -8.60 8.71 -4.12
C VAL A 84 -10.02 9.11 -3.72
N LEU A 85 -11.02 8.36 -4.18
CA LEU A 85 -12.44 8.63 -3.93
C LEU A 85 -13.09 7.44 -3.18
N PRO A 86 -12.90 7.34 -1.84
CA PRO A 86 -13.40 6.20 -1.07
C PRO A 86 -14.91 6.06 -1.12
N TYR A 87 -15.66 7.17 -1.17
CA TYR A 87 -17.13 7.17 -1.18
C TYR A 87 -17.74 6.38 -2.35
N VAL A 88 -17.01 6.29 -3.47
CA VAL A 88 -17.45 5.58 -4.68
C VAL A 88 -16.51 4.42 -5.05
N ASP A 89 -15.71 3.95 -4.08
CA ASP A 89 -14.72 2.88 -4.26
C ASP A 89 -13.90 3.05 -5.54
N SER A 90 -13.33 4.24 -5.78
CA SER A 90 -12.63 4.53 -7.04
C SER A 90 -11.40 5.41 -6.86
N LEU A 91 -10.51 5.36 -7.86
CA LEU A 91 -9.47 6.35 -8.10
C LEU A 91 -9.84 7.20 -9.30
N MET A 92 -9.48 8.47 -9.28
CA MET A 92 -9.61 9.37 -10.41
C MET A 92 -8.24 9.93 -10.79
N ILE A 93 -7.75 9.57 -11.98
CA ILE A 93 -6.50 10.09 -12.53
C ILE A 93 -6.80 11.36 -13.34
N LEU A 94 -6.25 12.50 -12.92
CA LEU A 94 -6.51 13.81 -13.52
C LEU A 94 -5.48 14.16 -14.60
N TRP A 95 -5.73 13.68 -15.82
CA TRP A 95 -4.97 14.06 -17.03
C TRP A 95 -5.79 15.03 -17.92
N ALA A 96 -5.47 15.12 -19.22
CA ALA A 96 -6.25 15.90 -20.19
C ALA A 96 -7.69 15.38 -20.32
N LYS A 97 -7.87 14.06 -20.21
CA LYS A 97 -9.17 13.41 -20.00
C LYS A 97 -9.09 12.63 -18.68
N PRO A 98 -10.00 12.86 -17.72
CA PRO A 98 -9.98 12.13 -16.47
C PRO A 98 -10.35 10.66 -16.68
N TYR A 99 -9.67 9.77 -15.97
CA TYR A 99 -9.99 8.35 -15.93
C TYR A 99 -10.47 7.96 -14.54
N ILE A 100 -11.64 7.32 -14.46
CA ILE A 100 -12.12 6.70 -13.23
C ILE A 100 -11.74 5.22 -13.28
N ILE A 101 -11.06 4.77 -12.24
CA ILE A 101 -10.61 3.39 -12.08
C ILE A 101 -11.33 2.85 -10.84
N PRO A 102 -12.30 1.93 -11.01
CA PRO A 102 -12.92 1.25 -9.89
C PRO A 102 -11.86 0.52 -9.06
N THR A 103 -11.89 0.71 -7.75
CA THR A 103 -11.10 -0.05 -6.80
C THR A 103 -11.98 -1.04 -6.08
N LEU A 104 -11.44 -2.20 -5.77
CA LEU A 104 -12.02 -3.04 -4.75
C LEU A 104 -11.54 -2.49 -3.41
N ALA A 105 -12.44 -1.89 -2.63
CA ALA A 105 -12.19 -1.79 -1.20
C ALA A 105 -11.92 -3.21 -0.72
N GLY A 106 -10.72 -3.44 -0.19
CA GLY A 106 -10.38 -4.72 0.39
C GLY A 106 -11.32 -4.97 1.55
N ARG A 107 -12.44 -5.65 1.29
CA ARG A 107 -13.12 -6.40 2.32
C ARG A 107 -12.15 -7.50 2.71
N MET A 108 -11.18 -7.18 3.58
CA MET A 108 -10.64 -8.19 4.49
C MET A 108 -11.89 -8.85 5.06
N GLY A 109 -12.00 -10.17 4.88
CA GLY A 109 -13.27 -10.89 4.96
C GLY A 109 -14.12 -10.53 6.18
N GLU A 110 -15.40 -10.90 6.13
CA GLU A 110 -16.53 -10.61 7.04
C GLU A 110 -16.27 -10.48 8.56
N LYS A 111 -15.08 -10.82 9.05
CA LYS A 111 -14.61 -10.73 10.41
C LYS A 111 -13.58 -9.61 10.55
N ASN A 112 -14.06 -8.41 10.83
CA ASN A 112 -13.20 -7.29 11.22
C ASN A 112 -12.86 -7.39 12.71
N LEU A 113 -11.56 -7.40 13.01
CA LEU A 113 -11.03 -7.28 14.37
C LEU A 113 -10.75 -5.81 14.67
N SER A 114 -11.50 -5.23 15.61
CA SER A 114 -11.19 -3.91 16.16
C SER A 114 -10.47 -4.08 17.49
N ALA A 115 -9.33 -3.43 17.66
CA ALA A 115 -8.56 -3.43 18.90
C ALA A 115 -8.38 -1.99 19.40
N MET A 116 -8.74 -1.73 20.66
CA MET A 116 -8.51 -0.47 21.35
C MET A 116 -7.43 -0.66 22.40
N GLN A 117 -6.33 0.09 22.30
CA GLN A 117 -5.29 0.10 23.33
C GLN A 117 -5.64 1.09 24.44
N PHE A 118 -5.55 0.66 25.70
CA PHE A 118 -5.69 1.55 26.84
C PHE A 118 -4.38 2.29 27.14
N GLU A 119 -4.48 3.57 27.52
CA GLU A 119 -3.33 4.37 27.96
C GLU A 119 -2.73 3.82 29.26
N LYS A 120 -3.57 3.31 30.17
CA LYS A 120 -3.16 2.59 31.38
C LYS A 120 -3.63 1.15 31.30
N GLY A 121 -2.67 0.25 31.11
CA GLY A 121 -2.94 -1.18 31.06
C GLY A 121 -3.46 -1.75 32.37
N HIS A 122 -4.14 -2.89 32.30
CA HIS A 122 -4.60 -3.63 33.47
C HIS A 122 -3.41 -4.13 34.31
N LYS A 123 -2.30 -4.47 33.65
CA LYS A 123 -0.99 -4.72 34.28
C LYS A 123 -0.13 -3.47 34.16
N ARG A 124 0.47 -3.08 35.30
CA ARG A 124 1.35 -1.91 35.39
C ARG A 124 2.52 -2.08 34.42
N ASN A 125 2.67 -1.12 33.50
CA ASN A 125 3.71 -1.01 32.47
C ASN A 125 3.60 -1.97 31.26
N GLU A 126 2.47 -2.66 31.07
CA GLU A 126 2.24 -3.44 29.85
C GLU A 126 1.09 -2.84 29.03
N PRO A 127 1.20 -2.73 27.70
CA PRO A 127 0.09 -2.31 26.86
C PRO A 127 -1.04 -3.34 26.97
N SER A 128 -2.26 -2.87 27.23
CA SER A 128 -3.46 -3.70 27.26
C SER A 128 -4.38 -3.31 26.11
N TYR A 129 -4.94 -4.31 25.44
CA TYR A 129 -5.84 -4.14 24.30
C TYR A 129 -7.20 -4.77 24.61
N LEU A 130 -8.28 -4.04 24.31
CA LEU A 130 -9.62 -4.61 24.21
C LEU A 130 -9.88 -4.92 22.74
N CYS A 131 -10.14 -6.19 22.42
CA CYS A 131 -10.48 -6.61 21.08
C CYS A 131 -11.95 -7.04 21.01
N THR A 132 -12.65 -6.59 19.97
CA THR A 132 -14.00 -7.06 19.66
C THR A 132 -14.02 -7.63 18.24
N LEU A 133 -14.56 -8.84 18.09
CA LEU A 133 -14.92 -9.36 16.77
C LEU A 133 -16.34 -8.91 16.45
N ARG A 134 -16.49 -8.21 15.32
CA ARG A 134 -17.81 -7.95 14.75
C ARG A 134 -18.08 -9.01 13.69
N PHE A 135 -19.20 -9.71 13.87
CA PHE A 135 -19.80 -10.53 12.83
C PHE A 135 -20.86 -9.67 12.13
N GLU A 136 -20.80 -9.58 10.80
CA GLU A 136 -21.92 -9.06 10.02
C GLU A 136 -22.80 -10.25 9.68
N ASP A 137 -23.99 -10.30 10.28
CA ASP A 137 -24.98 -11.32 9.94
C ASP A 137 -25.43 -11.09 8.50
N ILE A 138 -25.29 -12.12 7.66
CA ILE A 138 -25.78 -12.12 6.29
C ILE A 138 -27.29 -12.41 6.36
N GLU A 139 -28.13 -11.38 6.16
CA GLU A 139 -29.56 -11.54 5.84
C GLU A 139 -29.75 -12.02 4.39
#